data_AF-A0A069DAT6-F1
#
_entry.id   AF-A0A069DAT6-F1
#
_cell.length_a   1.000
_cell.length_b   1.000
_cell.length_c   1.000
_cell.angle_alpha   90.00
_cell.angle_beta   90.00
_cell.angle_gamma   90.00
#
_symmetry.space_group_name_H-M   'P 1'
#
loop_
_entity.id
_entity.type
_entity.pdbx_description
1 polymer ?
#
loop_
_entity_poly.entity_id
_entity_poly.type
_entity_poly.pdbx_seq_one_letter_code
_entity_poly.pdbx_strand_id
1 'polypeptide(L)'
;MQKSVTATLDFAAVMAQSSRLFAAFQNDYPGFSERALQASRQAFVWAQANRDAFYKQNELNEKYDPDINTGAYGDIHAEDEFFWAASELYLATGENDYLQVALKYTPQAYAVPSWGNVSALGIFTWLTPGFSVSDAAAETASRLKESLLAYCDHSVKAAEHSCFHSPFGNKPEDFFWGSLSEGCANQALSLLRGYALTAKTEYLQNAMRNMDYLLGRNATGYCYVTGVGTKSPMHPHHRLSASDEVKDPLPGFLVGGPNRGKQDKAEVNYASNAPDECYSDTEPSYASNEIAINWNASLAALAASLDAILSDKLEKFIRN
;
A
#
# COMPACT_ATOMS: atom_id res chain seq x y z
N MET A 1 -19.81 -11.78 11.47
CA MET A 1 -18.39 -11.44 11.22
C MET A 1 -17.59 -11.68 12.48
N GLN A 2 -16.57 -12.53 12.42
CA GLN A 2 -15.63 -12.78 13.51
C GLN A 2 -14.71 -11.57 13.69
N LYS A 3 -14.33 -11.23 14.93
CA LYS A 3 -13.23 -10.31 15.19
C LYS A 3 -11.90 -11.01 14.88
N SER A 4 -10.96 -10.31 14.26
CA SER A 4 -9.60 -10.80 14.07
C SER A 4 -8.55 -9.88 14.65
N VAL A 5 -7.39 -10.44 15.00
CA VAL A 5 -6.25 -9.72 15.55
C VAL A 5 -5.70 -8.70 14.57
N THR A 6 -5.53 -9.07 13.29
CA THR A 6 -5.04 -8.17 12.23
C THR A 6 -5.99 -7.01 11.99
N ALA A 7 -7.29 -7.28 11.78
CA ALA A 7 -8.29 -6.22 11.63
C ALA A 7 -8.34 -5.27 12.84
N THR A 8 -8.14 -5.79 14.05
CA THR A 8 -8.13 -4.98 15.26
C THR A 8 -6.87 -4.12 15.37
N LEU A 9 -5.72 -4.64 14.95
CA LEU A 9 -4.45 -3.90 14.97
C LEU A 9 -4.37 -2.86 13.84
N ASP A 10 -4.82 -3.18 12.63
CA ASP A 10 -4.95 -2.19 11.54
C ASP A 10 -5.88 -1.05 11.95
N PHE A 11 -7.03 -1.41 12.55
CA PHE A 11 -7.95 -0.43 13.12
C PHE A 11 -7.26 0.42 14.20
N ALA A 12 -6.49 -0.19 15.10
CA ALA A 12 -5.77 0.55 16.12
C ALA A 12 -4.75 1.52 15.51
N ALA A 13 -3.96 1.07 14.54
CA ALA A 13 -2.95 1.87 13.87
C ALA A 13 -3.56 3.07 13.13
N VAL A 14 -4.55 2.83 12.28
CA VAL A 14 -5.19 3.89 11.50
C VAL A 14 -5.97 4.86 12.38
N MET A 15 -6.56 4.42 13.49
CA MET A 15 -7.27 5.30 14.43
C MET A 15 -6.29 6.16 15.25
N ALA A 16 -5.14 5.63 15.66
CA ALA A 16 -4.10 6.43 16.29
C ALA A 16 -3.51 7.47 15.33
N GLN A 17 -3.25 7.08 14.07
CA GLN A 17 -2.81 8.00 13.03
C GLN A 17 -3.86 9.09 12.76
N SER A 18 -5.11 8.69 12.58
CA SER A 18 -6.24 9.59 12.30
C SER A 18 -6.46 10.58 13.44
N SER A 19 -6.31 10.15 14.70
CA SER A 19 -6.43 11.04 15.85
C SER A 19 -5.52 12.26 15.72
N ARG A 20 -4.25 12.05 15.36
CA ARG A 20 -3.28 13.14 15.18
C ARG A 20 -3.61 14.03 13.99
N LEU A 21 -3.94 13.42 12.84
CA LEU A 21 -4.22 14.16 11.60
C LEU A 21 -5.49 15.01 11.73
N PHE A 22 -6.52 14.52 12.43
CA PHE A 22 -7.80 15.21 12.61
C PHE A 22 -7.84 16.18 13.80
N ALA A 23 -6.77 16.27 14.59
CA ALA A 23 -6.70 17.20 15.73
C ALA A 23 -6.89 18.67 15.29
N ALA A 24 -6.39 19.02 14.10
CA ALA A 24 -6.52 20.37 13.53
C ALA A 24 -7.90 20.66 12.89
N PHE A 25 -8.77 19.66 12.74
CA PHE A 25 -10.02 19.75 11.98
C PHE A 25 -11.28 19.61 12.86
N GLN A 26 -11.23 20.13 14.11
CA GLN A 26 -12.35 20.03 15.06
C GLN A 26 -13.62 20.76 14.61
N ASN A 27 -13.50 21.77 13.75
CA ASN A 27 -14.67 22.49 13.24
C ASN A 27 -15.53 21.60 12.33
N ASP A 28 -14.90 20.76 11.52
CA ASP A 28 -15.59 19.87 10.58
C ASP A 28 -15.85 18.48 11.19
N TYR A 29 -14.96 18.03 12.09
CA TYR A 29 -15.00 16.69 12.72
C TYR A 29 -14.93 16.78 14.26
N PRO A 30 -15.92 17.43 14.90
CA PRO A 30 -15.89 17.67 16.34
C PRO A 30 -15.82 16.37 17.13
N GLY A 31 -14.82 16.26 18.01
CA GLY A 31 -14.61 15.11 18.89
C GLY A 31 -14.06 13.85 18.24
N PHE A 32 -13.84 13.84 16.91
CA PHE A 32 -13.34 12.64 16.23
C PHE A 32 -11.93 12.27 16.69
N SER A 33 -11.02 13.25 16.81
CA SER A 33 -9.62 13.01 17.23
C SER A 33 -9.53 12.24 18.56
N GLU A 34 -10.26 12.68 19.59
CA GLU A 34 -10.27 12.02 20.91
C GLU A 34 -10.93 10.62 20.84
N ARG A 35 -12.07 10.52 20.15
CA ARG A 35 -12.77 9.25 19.96
C ARG A 35 -11.90 8.21 19.25
N ALA A 36 -11.15 8.62 18.23
CA ALA A 36 -10.26 7.76 17.47
C ALA A 36 -9.12 7.25 18.36
N LEU A 37 -8.49 8.12 19.17
CA LEU A 37 -7.44 7.70 20.09
C LEU A 37 -7.97 6.71 21.14
N GLN A 38 -9.13 6.98 21.73
CA GLN A 38 -9.76 6.07 22.69
C GLN A 38 -10.07 4.71 22.06
N ALA A 39 -10.63 4.70 20.85
CA ALA A 39 -10.94 3.47 20.11
C ALA A 39 -9.66 2.68 19.78
N SER A 40 -8.59 3.36 19.37
CA SER A 40 -7.29 2.75 19.11
C SER A 40 -6.72 2.03 20.33
N ARG A 41 -6.75 2.70 21.50
CA ARG A 41 -6.28 2.10 22.77
C ARG A 41 -7.08 0.84 23.14
N GLN A 42 -8.41 0.90 23.02
CA GLN A 42 -9.28 -0.26 23.32
C GLN A 42 -9.04 -1.42 22.37
N ALA A 43 -8.89 -1.14 21.07
CA ALA A 43 -8.54 -2.14 20.06
C ALA A 43 -7.19 -2.80 20.37
N PHE A 44 -6.17 -2.01 20.68
CA PHE A 44 -4.85 -2.53 21.01
C PHE A 44 -4.83 -3.41 22.27
N VAL A 45 -5.59 -3.05 23.31
CA VAL A 45 -5.77 -3.90 24.50
C VAL A 45 -6.44 -5.23 24.12
N TRP A 46 -7.47 -5.19 23.29
CA TRP A 46 -8.14 -6.42 22.82
C TRP A 46 -7.17 -7.30 22.03
N ALA A 47 -6.39 -6.74 21.12
CA ALA A 47 -5.43 -7.49 20.31
C ALA A 47 -4.35 -8.17 21.16
N GLN A 48 -3.82 -7.48 22.19
CA GLN A 48 -2.86 -8.08 23.12
C GLN A 48 -3.42 -9.27 23.91
N ALA A 49 -4.73 -9.26 24.22
CA ALA A 49 -5.40 -10.37 24.89
C ALA A 49 -5.81 -11.50 23.94
N ASN A 50 -5.81 -11.28 22.62
CA ASN A 50 -6.33 -12.19 21.60
C ASN A 50 -5.34 -12.36 20.43
N ARG A 51 -4.05 -12.57 20.75
CA ARG A 51 -2.94 -12.52 19.77
C ARG A 51 -3.05 -13.54 18.64
N ASP A 52 -3.70 -14.68 18.89
CA ASP A 52 -3.86 -15.76 17.91
C ASP A 52 -5.25 -15.78 17.24
N ALA A 53 -6.04 -14.72 17.41
CA ALA A 53 -7.38 -14.60 16.85
C ALA A 53 -7.35 -14.26 15.35
N PHE A 54 -6.75 -15.12 14.53
CA PHE A 54 -6.67 -14.91 13.08
C PHE A 54 -8.02 -15.16 12.39
N TYR A 55 -8.25 -14.48 11.26
CA TYR A 55 -9.41 -14.73 10.42
C TYR A 55 -9.13 -15.89 9.47
N LYS A 56 -9.84 -17.00 9.65
CA LYS A 56 -9.66 -18.22 8.86
C LYS A 56 -11.00 -18.67 8.28
N GLN A 57 -11.33 -18.14 7.11
CA GLN A 57 -12.66 -18.29 6.50
C GLN A 57 -13.11 -19.75 6.35
N ASN A 58 -12.21 -20.65 5.95
CA ASN A 58 -12.56 -22.06 5.79
C ASN A 58 -12.94 -22.71 7.13
N GLU A 59 -12.13 -22.50 8.18
CA GLU A 59 -12.44 -22.99 9.54
C GLU A 59 -13.72 -22.34 10.10
N LEU A 60 -14.03 -21.10 9.70
CA LEU A 60 -15.26 -20.43 10.06
C LEU A 60 -16.49 -21.06 9.42
N ASN A 61 -16.44 -21.34 8.12
CA ASN A 61 -17.55 -21.94 7.37
C ASN A 61 -17.82 -23.39 7.84
N GLU A 62 -16.80 -24.12 8.30
CA GLU A 62 -17.01 -25.43 8.94
C GLU A 62 -17.80 -25.34 10.26
N LYS A 63 -17.79 -24.18 10.92
CA LYS A 63 -18.34 -24.00 12.27
C LYS A 63 -19.64 -23.19 12.31
N TYR A 64 -19.88 -22.33 11.33
CA TYR A 64 -20.99 -21.38 11.35
C TYR A 64 -21.67 -21.28 9.99
N ASP A 65 -23.01 -21.18 10.05
CA ASP A 65 -23.86 -20.90 8.90
C ASP A 65 -24.44 -19.46 8.96
N PRO A 66 -24.67 -18.81 7.80
CA PRO A 66 -24.34 -19.28 6.46
C PRO A 66 -22.85 -19.10 6.11
N ASP A 67 -22.35 -19.90 5.17
CA ASP A 67 -21.00 -19.79 4.62
C ASP A 67 -20.69 -18.37 4.11
N ILE A 68 -19.49 -17.89 4.42
CA ILE A 68 -18.92 -16.67 3.88
C ILE A 68 -18.07 -17.01 2.65
N ASN A 69 -18.43 -16.43 1.51
CA ASN A 69 -17.77 -16.66 0.21
C ASN A 69 -17.15 -15.38 -0.39
N THR A 70 -17.01 -14.32 0.41
CA THR A 70 -16.36 -13.07 0.01
C THR A 70 -14.84 -13.14 0.19
N GLY A 71 -14.13 -12.06 -0.16
CA GLY A 71 -12.67 -11.96 0.01
C GLY A 71 -12.25 -12.26 1.45
N ALA A 72 -11.32 -13.21 1.62
CA ALA A 72 -10.94 -13.72 2.93
C ALA A 72 -10.01 -12.78 3.70
N TYR A 73 -9.09 -12.07 3.01
CA TYR A 73 -8.04 -11.25 3.64
C TYR A 73 -7.37 -11.95 4.84
N GLY A 74 -7.06 -13.24 4.66
CA GLY A 74 -6.50 -14.07 5.71
C GLY A 74 -5.01 -13.80 5.88
N ASP A 75 -4.61 -13.60 7.12
CA ASP A 75 -3.22 -13.53 7.56
C ASP A 75 -3.08 -14.26 8.89
N ILE A 76 -1.98 -15.00 9.03
CA ILE A 76 -1.62 -15.79 10.23
C ILE A 76 -0.35 -15.27 10.92
N HIS A 77 0.17 -14.15 10.45
CA HIS A 77 1.19 -13.35 11.10
C HIS A 77 0.54 -12.03 11.50
N ALA A 78 0.94 -11.48 12.64
CA ALA A 78 0.40 -10.21 13.14
C ALA A 78 1.49 -9.30 13.70
N GLU A 79 2.75 -9.72 13.59
CA GLU A 79 3.91 -9.04 14.15
C GLU A 79 4.06 -7.63 13.57
N ASP A 80 3.82 -7.48 12.27
CA ASP A 80 3.93 -6.21 11.58
C ASP A 80 2.74 -5.28 11.84
N GLU A 81 1.52 -5.80 11.99
CA GLU A 81 0.38 -5.02 12.48
C GLU A 81 0.60 -4.57 13.94
N PHE A 82 1.16 -5.44 14.79
CA PHE A 82 1.56 -5.05 16.14
C PHE A 82 2.60 -3.94 16.11
N PHE A 83 3.60 -4.05 15.24
CA PHE A 83 4.62 -3.04 15.06
C PHE A 83 4.01 -1.71 14.60
N TRP A 84 3.17 -1.70 13.56
CA TRP A 84 2.55 -0.48 13.05
C TRP A 84 1.63 0.17 14.09
N ALA A 85 0.73 -0.59 14.70
CA ALA A 85 -0.19 -0.09 15.71
C ALA A 85 0.52 0.49 16.93
N ALA A 86 1.53 -0.21 17.45
CA ALA A 86 2.32 0.27 18.58
C ALA A 86 3.12 1.53 18.24
N SER A 87 3.67 1.61 17.02
CA SER A 87 4.39 2.79 16.54
C SER A 87 3.49 4.02 16.46
N GLU A 88 2.28 3.85 15.91
CA GLU A 88 1.29 4.94 15.79
C GLU A 88 0.76 5.39 17.15
N LEU A 89 0.49 4.45 18.06
CA LEU A 89 0.07 4.75 19.43
C LEU A 89 1.17 5.44 20.22
N TYR A 90 2.42 4.99 20.11
CA TYR A 90 3.55 5.68 20.74
C TYR A 90 3.68 7.12 20.24
N LEU A 91 3.59 7.34 18.92
CA LEU A 91 3.61 8.69 18.36
C LEU A 91 2.42 9.55 18.81
N ALA A 92 1.23 8.97 18.98
CA ALA A 92 0.05 9.71 19.43
C ALA A 92 0.06 10.06 20.93
N THR A 93 0.80 9.31 21.75
CA THR A 93 0.61 9.33 23.23
C THR A 93 1.89 9.62 24.02
N GLY A 94 3.05 9.28 23.46
CA GLY A 94 4.33 9.28 24.18
C GLY A 94 4.48 8.19 25.23
N GLU A 95 3.52 7.25 25.35
CA GLU A 95 3.55 6.22 26.41
C GLU A 95 4.56 5.12 26.12
N ASN A 96 5.44 4.85 27.10
CA ASN A 96 6.55 3.92 26.95
C ASN A 96 6.11 2.46 26.71
N ASP A 97 4.93 2.06 27.18
CA ASP A 97 4.43 0.69 26.98
C ASP A 97 4.25 0.37 25.48
N TYR A 98 3.75 1.32 24.70
CA TYR A 98 3.65 1.16 23.24
C TYR A 98 5.02 1.14 22.58
N LEU A 99 5.97 1.96 23.07
CA LEU A 99 7.35 1.91 22.57
C LEU A 99 7.97 0.53 22.79
N GLN A 100 7.81 -0.08 23.97
CA GLN A 100 8.35 -1.42 24.22
C GLN A 100 7.76 -2.48 23.28
N VAL A 101 6.46 -2.38 22.96
CA VAL A 101 5.84 -3.27 21.99
C VAL A 101 6.37 -3.03 20.57
N ALA A 102 6.50 -1.77 20.15
CA ALA A 102 7.07 -1.44 18.84
C ALA A 102 8.50 -1.97 18.72
N LEU A 103 9.35 -1.77 19.73
CA LEU A 103 10.72 -2.29 19.74
C LEU A 103 10.76 -3.82 19.64
N LYS A 104 9.90 -4.52 20.39
CA LYS A 104 9.79 -5.99 20.37
C LYS A 104 9.47 -6.55 18.98
N TYR A 105 8.61 -5.88 18.22
CA TYR A 105 8.15 -6.33 16.90
C TYR A 105 8.84 -5.63 15.74
N THR A 106 9.95 -4.93 16.00
CA THR A 106 10.65 -4.21 14.94
C THR A 106 11.06 -5.17 13.81
N PRO A 107 10.73 -4.86 12.54
CA PRO A 107 11.11 -5.70 11.42
C PRO A 107 12.63 -5.79 11.30
N GLN A 108 13.11 -6.93 10.81
CA GLN A 108 14.55 -7.17 10.58
C GLN A 108 15.04 -6.46 9.31
N ALA A 109 14.18 -6.38 8.29
CA ALA A 109 14.46 -5.74 7.02
C ALA A 109 13.22 -4.99 6.50
N TYR A 110 13.46 -3.98 5.67
CA TYR A 110 12.43 -3.26 4.94
C TYR A 110 11.79 -4.15 3.87
N ALA A 111 10.47 -4.19 3.84
CA ALA A 111 9.66 -4.76 2.76
C ALA A 111 8.73 -3.68 2.21
N VAL A 112 8.37 -3.77 0.93
CA VAL A 112 7.37 -2.88 0.33
C VAL A 112 6.02 -3.11 1.01
N PRO A 113 5.25 -2.06 1.36
CA PRO A 113 3.96 -2.26 2.01
C PRO A 113 2.98 -3.01 1.10
N SER A 114 2.21 -3.92 1.68
CA SER A 114 1.02 -4.54 1.08
C SER A 114 -0.10 -4.60 2.13
N TRP A 115 -1.27 -5.13 1.78
CA TRP A 115 -2.35 -5.27 2.76
C TRP A 115 -2.07 -6.32 3.84
N GLY A 116 -1.21 -7.32 3.56
CA GLY A 116 -0.80 -8.37 4.49
C GLY A 116 0.67 -8.28 4.89
N ASN A 117 1.28 -7.10 4.68
CA ASN A 117 2.54 -6.73 5.30
C ASN A 117 2.58 -5.21 5.48
N VAL A 118 2.23 -4.76 6.68
CA VAL A 118 2.09 -3.34 7.02
C VAL A 118 3.31 -2.78 7.76
N SER A 119 4.39 -3.57 7.87
CA SER A 119 5.60 -3.17 8.59
C SER A 119 6.19 -1.84 8.08
N ALA A 120 6.16 -1.62 6.77
CA ALA A 120 6.63 -0.38 6.15
C ALA A 120 5.82 0.86 6.57
N LEU A 121 4.53 0.72 6.88
CA LEU A 121 3.72 1.83 7.39
C LEU A 121 4.25 2.27 8.76
N GLY A 122 4.54 1.30 9.65
CA GLY A 122 5.25 1.56 10.90
C GLY A 122 6.61 2.22 10.66
N ILE A 123 7.42 1.71 9.73
CA ILE A 123 8.73 2.30 9.40
C ILE A 123 8.58 3.77 8.97
N PHE A 124 7.58 4.08 8.14
CA PHE A 124 7.33 5.47 7.72
C PHE A 124 6.94 6.37 8.90
N THR A 125 6.17 5.87 9.87
CA THR A 125 5.86 6.57 11.13
C THR A 125 7.15 6.93 11.88
N TRP A 126 8.06 5.96 12.04
CA TRP A 126 9.36 6.18 12.71
C TRP A 126 10.29 7.16 11.98
N LEU A 127 10.14 7.27 10.66
CA LEU A 127 10.97 8.14 9.81
C LEU A 127 10.31 9.50 9.51
N THR A 128 9.19 9.80 10.16
CA THR A 128 8.50 11.08 9.99
C THR A 128 9.32 12.22 10.62
N PRO A 129 9.58 13.33 9.90
CA PRO A 129 10.30 14.48 10.47
C PRO A 129 9.62 15.01 11.74
N GLY A 130 10.42 15.30 12.76
CA GLY A 130 9.91 15.79 14.06
C GLY A 130 9.41 14.68 15.00
N PHE A 131 9.48 13.41 14.60
CA PHE A 131 9.29 12.29 15.52
C PHE A 131 10.46 12.21 16.51
N SER A 132 10.25 12.74 17.72
CA SER A 132 11.25 12.68 18.79
C SER A 132 11.22 11.30 19.44
N VAL A 133 12.15 10.44 19.02
CA VAL A 133 12.40 9.18 19.71
C VAL A 133 13.27 9.41 20.94
N SER A 134 13.05 8.62 22.00
CA SER A 134 14.00 8.58 23.13
C SER A 134 15.37 8.06 22.67
N ASP A 135 16.43 8.31 23.43
CA ASP A 135 17.77 7.80 23.13
C ASP A 135 17.77 6.27 22.93
N ALA A 136 16.95 5.55 23.71
CA ALA A 136 16.77 4.10 23.61
C ALA A 136 16.16 3.63 22.27
N ALA A 137 15.50 4.54 21.54
CA ALA A 137 14.79 4.26 20.30
C ALA A 137 15.52 4.84 19.06
N ALA A 138 16.55 5.68 19.25
CA ALA A 138 17.34 6.29 18.18
C ALA A 138 18.12 5.27 17.33
N GLU A 139 18.68 4.22 17.95
CA GLU A 139 19.36 3.14 17.23
C GLU A 139 18.39 2.39 16.30
N THR A 140 17.17 2.12 16.79
CA THR A 140 16.13 1.46 16.00
C THR A 140 15.72 2.32 14.80
N ALA A 141 15.45 3.61 15.01
CA ALA A 141 15.14 4.53 13.92
C ALA A 141 16.24 4.58 12.86
N SER A 142 17.51 4.57 13.29
CA SER A 142 18.67 4.56 12.39
C SER A 142 18.74 3.27 11.57
N ARG A 143 18.56 2.10 12.20
CA ARG A 143 18.54 0.80 11.51
C ARG A 143 17.39 0.70 10.50
N LEU A 144 16.21 1.19 10.86
CA LEU A 144 15.05 1.23 9.96
C LEU A 144 15.30 2.13 8.74
N LYS A 145 15.91 3.31 8.97
CA LYS A 145 16.35 4.22 7.90
C LYS A 145 17.34 3.53 6.96
N GLU A 146 18.38 2.93 7.50
CA GLU A 146 19.41 2.22 6.71
C GLU A 146 18.80 1.09 5.89
N SER A 147 17.87 0.32 6.46
CA SER A 147 17.19 -0.76 5.75
C SER A 147 16.34 -0.26 4.58
N LEU A 148 15.57 0.84 4.76
CA LEU A 148 14.84 1.49 3.67
C LEU A 148 15.78 1.99 2.57
N LEU A 149 16.89 2.63 2.94
CA LEU A 149 17.85 3.17 1.96
C LEU A 149 18.55 2.06 1.19
N ALA A 150 18.89 0.94 1.84
CA ALA A 150 19.44 -0.23 1.18
C ALA A 150 18.45 -0.82 0.15
N TYR A 151 17.15 -0.88 0.49
CA TYR A 151 16.11 -1.27 -0.45
C TYR A 151 16.01 -0.31 -1.65
N CYS A 152 16.06 1.01 -1.40
CA CYS A 152 16.00 2.02 -2.46
C CYS A 152 17.21 1.93 -3.40
N ASP A 153 18.43 1.79 -2.86
CA ASP A 153 19.66 1.64 -3.64
C ASP A 153 19.64 0.36 -4.50
N HIS A 154 19.10 -0.74 -3.97
CA HIS A 154 18.91 -1.97 -4.75
C HIS A 154 17.91 -1.77 -5.89
N SER A 155 16.78 -1.13 -5.63
CA SER A 155 15.71 -0.89 -6.63
C SER A 155 16.18 0.02 -7.77
N VAL A 156 16.97 1.06 -7.47
CA VAL A 156 17.56 1.94 -8.50
C VAL A 156 18.49 1.16 -9.43
N LYS A 157 19.36 0.30 -8.88
CA LYS A 157 20.29 -0.52 -9.68
C LYS A 157 19.57 -1.50 -10.59
N ALA A 158 18.46 -2.08 -10.12
CA ALA A 158 17.65 -2.98 -10.93
C ALA A 158 17.07 -2.30 -12.18
N ALA A 159 16.77 -1.00 -12.11
CA ALA A 159 16.18 -0.26 -13.21
C ALA A 159 17.14 -0.02 -14.39
N GLU A 160 18.46 0.03 -14.18
CA GLU A 160 19.44 0.35 -15.23
C GLU A 160 19.49 -0.69 -16.37
N HIS A 161 19.03 -1.92 -16.09
CA HIS A 161 19.03 -3.03 -17.03
C HIS A 161 17.62 -3.47 -17.44
N SER A 162 16.61 -2.67 -17.07
CA SER A 162 15.20 -2.98 -17.33
C SER A 162 14.77 -2.64 -18.76
N CYS A 163 13.92 -3.48 -19.35
CA CYS A 163 13.38 -3.24 -20.70
C CYS A 163 12.50 -1.97 -20.77
N PHE A 164 11.83 -1.62 -19.67
CA PHE A 164 10.93 -0.47 -19.59
C PHE A 164 11.50 0.71 -18.79
N HIS A 165 12.81 0.69 -18.51
CA HIS A 165 13.51 1.71 -17.73
C HIS A 165 12.78 2.04 -16.42
N SER A 166 12.42 1.01 -15.65
CA SER A 166 11.67 1.09 -14.38
C SER A 166 12.20 0.04 -13.41
N PRO A 167 12.29 0.35 -12.09
CA PRO A 167 12.57 -0.64 -11.06
C PRO A 167 11.60 -1.84 -11.06
N PHE A 168 10.32 -1.60 -11.36
CA PHE A 168 9.29 -2.62 -11.44
C PHE A 168 9.26 -3.32 -12.79
N GLY A 169 8.82 -4.58 -12.80
CA GLY A 169 8.48 -5.32 -14.01
C GLY A 169 9.68 -5.97 -14.70
N ASN A 170 10.71 -6.31 -13.93
CA ASN A 170 11.97 -6.89 -14.41
C ASN A 170 12.07 -8.39 -14.21
N LYS A 171 11.15 -8.96 -13.42
CA LYS A 171 11.14 -10.37 -13.07
C LYS A 171 9.73 -10.91 -13.25
N PRO A 172 9.57 -12.18 -13.64
CA PRO A 172 8.26 -12.83 -13.67
C PRO A 172 7.48 -12.70 -12.36
N GLU A 173 8.17 -12.68 -11.22
CA GLU A 173 7.60 -12.57 -9.88
C GLU A 173 6.95 -11.21 -9.59
N ASP A 174 7.29 -10.17 -10.35
CA ASP A 174 6.69 -8.84 -10.20
C ASP A 174 5.22 -8.83 -10.65
N PHE A 175 4.76 -9.87 -11.38
CA PHE A 175 3.44 -9.95 -12.00
C PHE A 175 2.53 -10.95 -11.30
N PHE A 176 1.80 -10.45 -10.30
CA PHE A 176 0.83 -11.15 -9.48
C PHE A 176 -0.47 -10.32 -9.34
N TRP A 177 -1.46 -10.83 -8.61
CA TRP A 177 -2.72 -10.14 -8.39
C TRP A 177 -2.51 -8.82 -7.61
N GLY A 178 -2.85 -7.68 -8.23
CA GLY A 178 -2.59 -6.36 -7.64
C GLY A 178 -1.15 -5.86 -7.82
N SER A 179 -0.38 -6.44 -8.74
CA SER A 179 1.03 -6.11 -8.99
C SER A 179 1.31 -4.63 -9.21
N LEU A 180 0.41 -3.92 -9.90
CA LEU A 180 0.57 -2.49 -10.17
C LEU A 180 0.48 -1.63 -8.92
N SER A 181 -0.32 -2.01 -7.94
CA SER A 181 -0.34 -1.33 -6.65
C SER A 181 0.80 -1.80 -5.76
N GLU A 182 0.86 -3.10 -5.47
CA GLU A 182 1.72 -3.65 -4.43
C GLU A 182 3.19 -3.75 -4.84
N GLY A 183 3.45 -4.05 -6.12
CA GLY A 183 4.80 -4.13 -6.67
C GLY A 183 5.28 -2.82 -7.27
N CYS A 184 4.44 -2.10 -8.02
CA CYS A 184 4.86 -0.92 -8.77
C CYS A 184 4.68 0.39 -7.97
N ALA A 185 3.43 0.73 -7.59
CA ALA A 185 3.13 2.00 -6.93
C ALA A 185 3.72 2.08 -5.51
N ASN A 186 3.61 1.01 -4.72
CA ASN A 186 4.15 0.99 -3.37
C ASN A 186 5.68 1.01 -3.35
N GLN A 187 6.36 0.37 -4.30
CA GLN A 187 7.81 0.50 -4.47
C GLN A 187 8.21 1.95 -4.81
N ALA A 188 7.43 2.63 -5.63
CA ALA A 188 7.66 4.04 -5.94
C ALA A 188 7.48 4.93 -4.70
N LEU A 189 6.47 4.66 -3.87
CA LEU A 189 6.30 5.33 -2.58
C LEU A 189 7.49 5.10 -1.64
N SER A 190 8.04 3.88 -1.58
CA SER A 190 9.27 3.59 -0.83
C SER A 190 10.45 4.45 -1.32
N LEU A 191 10.63 4.56 -2.65
CA LEU A 191 11.65 5.42 -3.25
C LEU A 191 11.43 6.90 -2.90
N LEU A 192 10.19 7.40 -2.91
CA LEU A 192 9.88 8.77 -2.49
C LEU A 192 10.17 9.02 -1.01
N ARG A 193 10.00 8.01 -0.15
CA ARG A 193 10.42 8.08 1.26
C ARG A 193 11.94 8.14 1.38
N GLY A 194 12.67 7.33 0.60
CA GLY A 194 14.13 7.43 0.50
C GLY A 194 14.59 8.82 0.02
N TYR A 195 13.90 9.39 -0.96
CA TYR A 195 14.16 10.75 -1.46
C TYR A 195 13.94 11.80 -0.37
N ALA A 196 12.82 11.74 0.35
CA ALA A 196 12.52 12.67 1.44
C ALA A 196 13.60 12.66 2.55
N LEU A 197 14.25 11.52 2.78
CA LEU A 197 15.28 11.35 3.81
C LEU A 197 16.69 11.76 3.40
N THR A 198 16.97 11.86 2.09
CA THR A 198 18.34 11.99 1.56
C THR A 198 18.52 13.03 0.47
N ALA A 199 17.43 13.49 -0.15
CA ALA A 199 17.40 14.29 -1.36
C ALA A 199 18.12 13.67 -2.59
N LYS A 200 18.48 12.37 -2.56
CA LYS A 200 19.06 11.66 -3.72
C LYS A 200 18.07 11.60 -4.87
N THR A 201 18.34 12.33 -5.96
CA THR A 201 17.41 12.51 -7.08
C THR A 201 17.12 11.23 -7.85
N GLU A 202 18.03 10.25 -7.79
CA GLU A 202 17.91 8.94 -8.41
C GLU A 202 16.70 8.17 -7.86
N TYR A 203 16.37 8.34 -6.58
CA TYR A 203 15.17 7.73 -6.01
C TYR A 203 13.89 8.35 -6.59
N LEU A 204 13.83 9.68 -6.69
CA LEU A 204 12.70 10.39 -7.30
C LEU A 204 12.53 10.01 -8.78
N GLN A 205 13.62 10.00 -9.55
CA GLN A 205 13.60 9.60 -10.96
C GLN A 205 13.07 8.18 -11.14
N ASN A 206 13.44 7.24 -10.26
CA ASN A 206 12.97 5.87 -10.34
C ASN A 206 11.53 5.69 -9.85
N ALA A 207 11.06 6.52 -8.91
CA ALA A 207 9.63 6.59 -8.58
C ALA A 207 8.79 7.08 -9.78
N MET A 208 9.28 8.10 -10.50
CA MET A 208 8.63 8.58 -11.74
C MET A 208 8.60 7.49 -12.82
N ARG A 209 9.67 6.69 -12.96
CA ARG A 209 9.71 5.58 -13.92
C ARG A 209 8.68 4.49 -13.63
N ASN A 210 8.37 4.21 -12.37
CA ASN A 210 7.26 3.32 -12.00
C ASN A 210 5.91 3.94 -12.36
N MET A 211 5.72 5.26 -12.18
CA MET A 211 4.53 5.96 -12.68
C MET A 211 4.43 5.88 -14.21
N ASP A 212 5.53 6.06 -14.95
CA ASP A 212 5.54 5.88 -16.41
C ASP A 212 5.10 4.46 -16.82
N TYR A 213 5.52 3.43 -16.09
CA TYR A 213 5.09 2.05 -16.31
C TYR A 213 3.57 1.93 -16.15
N LEU A 214 3.00 2.45 -15.05
CA LEU A 214 1.55 2.47 -14.81
C LEU A 214 0.78 3.18 -15.91
N LEU A 215 1.36 4.25 -16.47
CA LEU A 215 0.70 5.14 -17.42
C LEU A 215 0.93 4.79 -18.90
N GLY A 216 1.62 3.69 -19.21
CA GLY A 216 1.69 3.15 -20.58
C GLY A 216 3.05 2.72 -21.08
N ARG A 217 4.15 2.98 -20.35
CA ARG A 217 5.50 2.47 -20.72
C ARG A 217 5.69 1.05 -20.22
N ASN A 218 4.88 0.13 -20.75
CA ASN A 218 4.84 -1.28 -20.38
C ASN A 218 4.56 -2.17 -21.61
N ALA A 219 4.60 -3.49 -21.43
CA ALA A 219 4.51 -4.45 -22.53
C ALA A 219 3.15 -4.46 -23.25
N THR A 220 2.07 -4.06 -22.58
CA THR A 220 0.71 -4.10 -23.14
C THR A 220 0.32 -2.77 -23.79
N GLY A 221 1.05 -1.69 -23.48
CA GLY A 221 0.78 -0.32 -23.89
C GLY A 221 -0.46 0.31 -23.24
N TYR A 222 -1.03 -0.32 -22.21
CA TYR A 222 -2.16 0.25 -21.47
C TYR A 222 -1.66 1.28 -20.45
N CYS A 223 -2.34 2.43 -20.38
CA CYS A 223 -2.46 3.18 -19.14
C CYS A 223 -3.44 2.43 -18.24
N TYR A 224 -2.99 1.91 -17.11
CA TYR A 224 -3.80 1.02 -16.26
C TYR A 224 -4.78 1.77 -15.33
N VAL A 225 -5.09 3.03 -15.65
CA VAL A 225 -6.06 3.84 -14.90
C VAL A 225 -7.26 4.12 -15.78
N THR A 226 -8.46 3.78 -15.32
CA THR A 226 -9.69 3.99 -16.08
C THR A 226 -9.88 5.47 -16.44
N GLY A 227 -10.25 5.75 -17.69
CA GLY A 227 -10.52 7.11 -18.18
C GLY A 227 -9.28 8.01 -18.34
N VAL A 228 -8.06 7.46 -18.27
CA VAL A 228 -6.81 8.22 -18.40
C VAL A 228 -5.93 7.64 -19.52
N GLY A 229 -5.24 8.50 -20.25
CA GLY A 229 -4.32 8.08 -21.32
C GLY A 229 -5.05 7.67 -22.61
N THR A 230 -4.28 7.16 -23.58
CA THR A 230 -4.80 6.87 -24.94
C THR A 230 -5.41 5.48 -25.07
N LYS A 231 -4.93 4.53 -24.25
CA LYS A 231 -5.39 3.13 -24.20
C LYS A 231 -5.54 2.74 -22.74
N SER A 232 -6.76 2.77 -22.21
CA SER A 232 -7.08 2.49 -20.80
C SER A 232 -8.06 1.34 -20.66
N PRO A 233 -8.18 0.72 -19.47
CA PRO A 233 -9.23 -0.28 -19.22
C PRO A 233 -10.61 0.32 -19.50
N MET A 234 -11.36 -0.36 -20.36
CA MET A 234 -12.75 -0.03 -20.70
C MET A 234 -13.74 -1.03 -20.09
N HIS A 235 -13.26 -2.21 -19.70
CA HIS A 235 -14.08 -3.29 -19.13
C HIS A 235 -13.50 -3.79 -17.81
N PRO A 236 -13.29 -2.93 -16.80
CA PRO A 236 -12.80 -3.38 -15.49
C PRO A 236 -13.76 -4.40 -14.88
N HIS A 237 -13.23 -5.37 -14.12
CA HIS A 237 -14.06 -6.14 -13.20
C HIS A 237 -14.52 -5.15 -12.12
N HIS A 238 -15.69 -4.55 -12.33
CA HIS A 238 -16.24 -3.52 -11.45
C HIS A 238 -17.76 -3.47 -11.60
N ARG A 239 -18.46 -3.98 -10.59
CA ARG A 239 -19.92 -4.15 -10.62
C ARG A 239 -20.67 -2.86 -10.93
N LEU A 240 -20.21 -1.71 -10.42
CA LEU A 240 -20.86 -0.42 -10.69
C LEU A 240 -20.72 -0.05 -12.17
N SER A 241 -19.49 0.01 -12.70
CA SER A 241 -19.26 0.31 -14.12
C SER A 241 -19.92 -0.70 -15.07
N ALA A 242 -20.07 -1.96 -14.66
CA ALA A 242 -20.69 -3.00 -15.48
C ALA A 242 -22.23 -2.90 -15.51
N SER A 243 -22.85 -2.18 -14.58
CA SER A 243 -24.32 -2.17 -14.40
C SER A 243 -24.98 -0.80 -14.58
N ASP A 244 -24.22 0.27 -14.78
CA ASP A 244 -24.73 1.65 -14.77
C ASP A 244 -25.27 2.16 -16.13
N GLU A 245 -25.34 1.29 -17.16
CA GLU A 245 -25.72 1.61 -18.54
C GLU A 245 -24.85 2.70 -19.22
N VAL A 246 -23.72 3.09 -18.61
CA VAL A 246 -22.76 4.02 -19.17
C VAL A 246 -21.69 3.24 -19.94
N LYS A 247 -21.39 3.68 -21.17
CA LYS A 247 -20.39 3.01 -22.01
C LYS A 247 -18.99 3.05 -21.39
N ASP A 248 -18.60 4.22 -20.87
CA ASP A 248 -17.28 4.44 -20.31
C ASP A 248 -17.29 4.07 -18.82
N PRO A 249 -16.29 3.34 -18.31
CA PRO A 249 -16.25 2.97 -16.90
C PRO A 249 -16.03 4.21 -16.03
N LEU A 250 -16.41 4.12 -14.76
CA LEU A 250 -16.05 5.13 -13.77
C LEU A 250 -14.54 5.41 -13.82
N PRO A 251 -14.12 6.69 -13.91
CA PRO A 251 -12.72 7.05 -14.13
C PRO A 251 -11.90 7.05 -12.83
N GLY A 252 -10.58 6.97 -12.97
CA GLY A 252 -9.62 7.13 -11.87
C GLY A 252 -9.31 5.86 -11.08
N PHE A 253 -9.74 4.69 -11.53
CA PHE A 253 -9.45 3.42 -10.87
C PHE A 253 -8.18 2.77 -11.41
N LEU A 254 -7.26 2.41 -10.52
CA LEU A 254 -6.11 1.57 -10.86
C LEU A 254 -6.58 0.12 -10.90
N VAL A 255 -6.41 -0.53 -12.06
CA VAL A 255 -6.67 -1.98 -12.16
C VAL A 255 -5.50 -2.78 -11.59
N GLY A 256 -5.75 -4.03 -11.20
CA GLY A 256 -4.71 -4.90 -10.61
C GLY A 256 -3.48 -5.10 -11.50
N GLY A 257 -3.71 -5.18 -12.82
CA GLY A 257 -2.70 -5.28 -13.87
C GLY A 257 -2.23 -6.70 -14.17
N PRO A 258 -1.12 -6.86 -14.93
CA PRO A 258 -0.66 -8.16 -15.36
C PRO A 258 -0.40 -9.11 -14.19
N ASN A 259 -0.94 -10.32 -14.32
CA ASN A 259 -0.88 -11.34 -13.29
C ASN A 259 -0.62 -12.71 -13.93
N ARG A 260 0.59 -13.24 -13.73
CA ARG A 260 1.01 -14.53 -14.32
C ARG A 260 0.15 -15.71 -13.83
N GLY A 261 -0.49 -15.58 -12.66
CA GLY A 261 -1.29 -16.62 -12.02
C GLY A 261 -2.59 -16.93 -12.77
N LYS A 262 -3.18 -15.94 -13.45
CA LYS A 262 -4.40 -16.08 -14.28
C LYS A 262 -5.48 -16.92 -13.56
N GLN A 263 -5.80 -16.55 -12.32
CA GLN A 263 -6.71 -17.29 -11.44
C GLN A 263 -8.11 -17.47 -12.05
N ASP A 264 -8.48 -16.61 -13.00
CA ASP A 264 -9.73 -16.53 -13.75
C ASP A 264 -9.66 -17.21 -15.15
N LYS A 265 -8.57 -17.91 -15.50
CA LYS A 265 -8.34 -18.49 -16.85
C LYS A 265 -9.41 -19.49 -17.33
N ALA A 266 -10.28 -19.96 -16.45
CA ALA A 266 -11.42 -20.79 -16.82
C ALA A 266 -12.49 -20.00 -17.59
N GLU A 267 -12.55 -18.70 -17.36
CA GLU A 267 -13.57 -17.78 -17.90
C GLU A 267 -12.95 -16.69 -18.80
N VAL A 268 -11.64 -16.48 -18.68
CA VAL A 268 -10.90 -15.39 -19.36
C VAL A 268 -9.85 -15.95 -20.30
N ASN A 269 -9.82 -15.44 -21.55
CA ASN A 269 -8.75 -15.70 -22.48
C ASN A 269 -7.68 -14.59 -22.40
N TYR A 270 -6.41 -15.00 -22.24
CA TYR A 270 -5.26 -14.10 -22.23
C TYR A 270 -4.50 -14.20 -23.55
N ALA A 271 -4.19 -13.05 -24.15
CA ALA A 271 -3.51 -12.99 -25.45
C ALA A 271 -2.05 -13.49 -25.39
N SER A 272 -1.43 -13.47 -24.21
CA SER A 272 -0.03 -13.85 -24.01
C SER A 272 0.18 -14.65 -22.72
N ASN A 273 1.28 -15.40 -22.71
CA ASN A 273 1.81 -16.08 -21.52
C ASN A 273 3.04 -15.38 -20.95
N ALA A 274 3.56 -14.33 -21.58
CA ALA A 274 4.62 -13.52 -20.99
C ALA A 274 4.09 -12.85 -19.70
N PRO A 275 4.82 -12.91 -18.57
CA PRO A 275 4.30 -12.44 -17.28
C PRO A 275 3.77 -11.00 -17.27
N ASP A 276 4.47 -10.10 -17.97
CA ASP A 276 4.15 -8.67 -18.13
C ASP A 276 3.06 -8.39 -19.17
N GLU A 277 2.63 -9.40 -19.91
CA GLU A 277 1.55 -9.34 -20.89
C GLU A 277 0.30 -10.14 -20.46
N CYS A 278 0.31 -10.76 -19.27
CA CYS A 278 -0.82 -11.51 -18.70
C CYS A 278 -1.92 -10.58 -18.17
N TYR A 279 -2.50 -9.76 -19.05
CA TYR A 279 -3.57 -8.80 -18.77
C TYR A 279 -4.69 -8.94 -19.81
N SER A 280 -5.95 -8.86 -19.37
CA SER A 280 -7.12 -8.91 -20.24
C SER A 280 -8.12 -7.82 -19.86
N ASP A 281 -8.40 -6.89 -20.77
CA ASP A 281 -9.41 -5.84 -20.56
C ASP A 281 -10.81 -6.38 -20.86
N THR A 282 -11.30 -7.26 -19.97
CA THR A 282 -12.62 -7.86 -20.02
C THR A 282 -13.22 -7.93 -18.62
N GLU A 283 -14.52 -7.71 -18.51
CA GLU A 283 -15.22 -7.66 -17.22
C GLU A 283 -15.03 -8.93 -16.37
N PRO A 284 -15.00 -10.16 -16.91
CA PRO A 284 -14.78 -11.36 -16.10
C PRO A 284 -13.37 -11.46 -15.50
N SER A 285 -12.41 -10.63 -15.92
CA SER A 285 -11.01 -10.74 -15.47
C SER A 285 -10.76 -10.13 -14.10
N TYR A 286 -11.24 -10.79 -13.05
CA TYR A 286 -10.92 -10.39 -11.67
C TYR A 286 -9.43 -10.55 -11.34
N ALA A 287 -8.71 -11.43 -12.03
CA ALA A 287 -7.30 -11.70 -11.73
C ALA A 287 -6.36 -10.63 -12.29
N SER A 288 -6.77 -9.86 -13.32
CA SER A 288 -5.92 -8.83 -13.93
C SER A 288 -6.58 -7.45 -14.08
N ASN A 289 -7.91 -7.37 -14.06
CA ASN A 289 -8.67 -6.16 -14.38
C ASN A 289 -9.66 -5.74 -13.29
N GLU A 290 -9.59 -6.34 -12.09
CA GLU A 290 -10.29 -5.85 -10.88
C GLU A 290 -9.84 -4.45 -10.50
N ILE A 291 -10.66 -3.76 -9.71
CA ILE A 291 -10.32 -2.51 -9.02
C ILE A 291 -10.35 -2.73 -7.51
N ALA A 292 -9.58 -1.95 -6.73
CA ALA A 292 -9.63 -2.04 -5.28
C ALA A 292 -9.27 -0.73 -4.59
N ILE A 293 -9.82 -0.50 -3.39
CA ILE A 293 -9.56 0.72 -2.62
C ILE A 293 -8.09 0.86 -2.20
N ASN A 294 -7.42 -0.25 -1.86
CA ASN A 294 -6.00 -0.26 -1.52
C ASN A 294 -5.11 0.00 -2.74
N TRP A 295 -5.56 -0.39 -3.93
CA TRP A 295 -4.87 -0.08 -5.19
C TRP A 295 -5.03 1.39 -5.56
N ASN A 296 -6.22 1.95 -5.37
CA ASN A 296 -6.44 3.37 -5.54
C ASN A 296 -5.72 4.22 -4.47
N ALA A 297 -5.55 3.72 -3.25
CA ALA A 297 -4.81 4.41 -2.20
C ALA A 297 -3.33 4.59 -2.58
N SER A 298 -2.69 3.56 -3.14
CA SER A 298 -1.30 3.65 -3.61
C SER A 298 -1.16 4.58 -4.80
N LEU A 299 -2.09 4.53 -5.78
CA LEU A 299 -2.14 5.46 -6.90
C LEU A 299 -2.25 6.91 -6.41
N ALA A 300 -3.23 7.18 -5.55
CA ALA A 300 -3.48 8.53 -5.05
C ALA A 300 -2.29 9.07 -4.26
N ALA A 301 -1.71 8.27 -3.37
CA ALA A 301 -0.52 8.65 -2.61
C ALA A 301 0.68 8.94 -3.52
N LEU A 302 0.91 8.10 -4.54
CA LEU A 302 2.04 8.26 -5.45
C LEU A 302 1.87 9.49 -6.34
N ALA A 303 0.70 9.63 -6.98
CA ALA A 303 0.39 10.75 -7.88
C ALA A 303 0.47 12.08 -7.14
N ALA A 304 -0.16 12.19 -5.96
CA ALA A 304 -0.12 13.41 -5.15
C ALA A 304 1.30 13.75 -4.68
N SER A 305 2.08 12.73 -4.28
CA SER A 305 3.47 12.96 -3.83
C SER A 305 4.38 13.43 -4.96
N LEU A 306 4.29 12.81 -6.14
CA LEU A 306 5.06 13.22 -7.32
C LEU A 306 4.67 14.63 -7.76
N ASP A 307 3.37 14.92 -7.86
CA ASP A 307 2.87 16.22 -8.26
C ASP A 307 3.35 17.34 -7.32
N ALA A 308 3.24 17.14 -6.00
CA ALA A 308 3.69 18.09 -5.00
C ALA A 308 5.21 18.34 -5.07
N ILE A 309 6.02 17.28 -5.21
CA ILE A 309 7.49 17.39 -5.28
C ILE A 309 7.93 18.10 -6.58
N LEU A 310 7.30 17.78 -7.71
CA LEU A 310 7.67 18.34 -9.01
C LEU A 310 7.21 19.80 -9.14
N SER A 311 6.04 20.14 -8.61
CA SER A 311 5.53 21.51 -8.59
C SER A 311 6.39 22.44 -7.74
N ASP A 312 6.80 22.03 -6.52
CA ASP A 312 7.70 22.81 -5.67
C ASP A 312 9.07 23.05 -6.35
N LYS A 313 9.61 22.03 -7.05
CA LYS A 313 10.84 22.19 -7.83
C LYS A 313 10.68 23.17 -8.98
N LEU A 314 9.56 23.11 -9.71
CA LEU A 314 9.28 24.03 -10.81
C LEU A 314 9.16 25.47 -10.30
N GLU A 315 8.46 25.71 -9.20
CA GLU A 315 8.36 27.04 -8.59
C GLU A 315 9.73 27.58 -8.18
N LYS A 316 10.57 26.75 -7.54
CA LYS A 316 11.94 27.13 -7.18
C LYS A 316 12.81 27.43 -8.41
N PHE A 317 12.61 26.71 -9.52
CA PHE A 317 13.32 27.00 -10.77
C PHE A 317 12.85 28.31 -11.41
N ILE A 318 11.55 28.63 -11.39
CA ILE A 318 11.01 29.88 -11.96
C ILE A 318 11.44 31.11 -11.15
N ARG A 319 11.59 30.97 -9.83
CA ARG A 319 11.93 32.10 -8.92
C ARG A 319 13.43 32.43 -8.86
N ASN A 320 14.31 31.52 -9.30
CA ASN A 320 15.77 31.69 -9.30
C ASN A 320 16.29 32.00 -10.70
#